data_AF-A0A8T3YJX0-F1
#
_entry.id   AF-A0A8T3YJX0-F1
#
_cell.length_a   1.000
_cell.length_b   1.000
_cell.length_c   1.000
_cell.angle_alpha   90.00
_cell.angle_beta   90.00
_cell.angle_gamma   90.00
#
_symmetry.space_group_name_H-M   'P 1'
#
loop_
_entity.id
_entity.type
_entity.pdbx_description
1 polymer ?
#
loop_
_entity_poly.entity_id
_entity_poly.type
_entity_poly.pdbx_seq_one_letter_code
_entity_poly.pdbx_strand_id
1 'polypeptide(L)'
;MIIALFGILDIIAGGALLLGTILGLPGSEFLFWFTILFFLKGLYSVGTALAAGFFMDFMGYLDLLGALFLLLLYWGIAPGWVFWIGLLILIKGVYSFIIAFISN
;
A
#
# COMPACT_ATOMS: atom_id res chain seq x y z
N MET A 1 9.17 8.81 -13.87
CA MET A 1 8.05 7.93 -14.29
C MET A 1 7.72 6.76 -13.35
N ILE A 2 8.64 5.85 -13.00
CA ILE A 2 8.35 4.66 -12.15
C ILE A 2 7.83 5.05 -10.75
N ILE A 3 8.39 6.09 -10.14
CA ILE A 3 7.96 6.60 -8.82
C ILE A 3 6.49 7.06 -8.85
N ALA A 4 6.04 7.69 -9.94
CA ALA A 4 4.65 8.11 -10.08
C ALA A 4 3.71 6.91 -10.14
N LEU A 5 4.09 5.85 -10.84
CA LEU A 5 3.32 4.61 -10.93
C LEU A 5 3.20 3.94 -9.56
N PHE A 6 4.29 3.90 -8.78
CA PHE A 6 4.26 3.42 -7.40
C PHE A 6 3.40 4.28 -6.48
N GLY A 7 3.44 5.61 -6.64
CA GLY A 7 2.57 6.52 -5.90
C GLY A 7 1.09 6.30 -6.21
N ILE A 8 0.73 6.06 -7.47
CA ILE A 8 -0.65 5.71 -7.87
C ILE A 8 -1.09 4.40 -7.20
N LEU A 9 -0.23 3.38 -7.20
CA LEU A 9 -0.54 2.10 -6.54
C LEU A 9 -0.78 2.27 -5.03
N ASP A 10 0.00 3.13 -4.37
CA ASP A 10 -0.20 3.46 -2.95
C ASP A 10 -1.54 4.18 -2.72
N ILE A 11 -1.88 5.16 -3.57
CA ILE A 11 -3.15 5.88 -3.47
C ILE A 11 -4.32 4.90 -3.62
N ILE A 12 -4.24 3.97 -4.57
CA ILE A 12 -5.30 2.98 -4.77
C ILE A 12 -5.36 1.99 -3.60
N ALA A 13 -4.23 1.50 -3.08
CA ALA A 13 -4.20 0.59 -1.93
C ALA A 13 -4.74 1.26 -0.66
N GLY A 14 -4.27 2.47 -0.36
CA GLY A 14 -4.74 3.27 0.77
C GLY A 14 -6.23 3.60 0.63
N GLY A 15 -6.67 3.97 -0.56
CA GLY A 15 -8.08 4.20 -0.88
C GLY A 15 -8.93 2.94 -0.69
N ALA A 16 -8.45 1.78 -1.14
CA ALA A 16 -9.12 0.49 -0.99
C ALA A 16 -9.24 0.08 0.49
N LEU A 17 -8.21 0.31 1.30
CA LEU A 17 -8.26 0.09 2.75
C LEU A 17 -9.28 1.02 3.45
N LEU A 18 -9.27 2.31 3.12
CA LEU A 18 -10.19 3.29 3.70
C LEU A 18 -11.64 3.00 3.32
N LEU A 19 -11.92 2.91 2.02
CA LEU A 19 -13.26 2.62 1.50
C LEU A 19 -13.73 1.24 1.93
N GLY A 20 -12.85 0.25 1.90
CA GLY A 20 -13.17 -1.10 2.33
C GLY A 20 -13.51 -1.20 3.82
N THR A 21 -12.89 -0.36 4.67
CA THR A 21 -13.23 -0.27 6.10
C THR A 21 -14.56 0.46 6.32
N ILE A 22 -14.87 1.50 5.53
CA ILE A 22 -16.11 2.29 5.67
C ILE A 22 -17.31 1.55 5.09
N LEU A 23 -17.17 1.01 3.88
CA LEU A 23 -18.25 0.38 3.12
C LEU A 23 -18.43 -1.10 3.46
N GLY A 24 -17.46 -1.72 4.13
CA GLY A 24 -17.52 -3.13 4.51
C GLY A 24 -17.67 -4.03 3.29
N LEU A 25 -16.66 -4.06 2.41
CA LEU A 25 -16.69 -4.83 1.16
C LEU A 25 -15.81 -6.10 1.24
N PRO A 26 -16.13 -7.10 2.09
CA PRO A 26 -15.38 -8.35 2.15
C PRO A 26 -15.51 -9.15 0.85
N GLY A 27 -14.54 -10.02 0.59
CA GLY A 27 -14.60 -11.00 -0.50
C GLY A 27 -14.47 -10.45 -1.92
N SER A 28 -14.25 -9.14 -2.10
CA SER A 28 -14.07 -8.56 -3.43
C SER A 28 -12.82 -9.08 -4.12
N GLU A 29 -12.95 -9.62 -5.34
CA GLU A 29 -11.81 -10.05 -6.16
C GLU A 29 -10.80 -8.93 -6.39
N PHE A 30 -11.28 -7.68 -6.45
CA PHE A 30 -10.42 -6.51 -6.54
C PHE A 30 -9.45 -6.46 -5.36
N LEU A 31 -9.93 -6.64 -4.12
CA LEU A 31 -9.07 -6.62 -2.92
C LEU A 31 -8.04 -7.75 -2.95
N PHE A 32 -8.42 -8.94 -3.42
CA PHE A 32 -7.51 -10.08 -3.53
C PHE A 32 -6.37 -9.82 -4.52
N TRP A 33 -6.69 -9.40 -5.74
CA TRP A 33 -5.66 -9.09 -6.74
C TRP A 33 -4.80 -7.90 -6.33
N PHE A 34 -5.41 -6.88 -5.72
CA PHE A 34 -4.67 -5.72 -5.23
C PHE A 34 -3.73 -6.08 -4.07
N THR A 35 -4.16 -6.99 -3.19
CA THR A 35 -3.30 -7.55 -2.13
C THR A 35 -2.03 -8.15 -2.72
N ILE A 36 -2.16 -9.00 -3.76
CA ILE A 36 -1.00 -9.65 -4.39
C ILE A 36 -0.07 -8.62 -5.01
N LEU A 37 -0.62 -7.69 -5.79
CA LEU A 37 0.18 -6.64 -6.45
C LEU A 37 0.92 -5.77 -5.43
N PHE A 38 0.23 -5.36 -4.36
CA PHE A 38 0.80 -4.51 -3.33
C PHE A 38 1.84 -5.25 -2.48
N PHE A 39 1.63 -6.54 -2.22
CA PHE A 39 2.61 -7.41 -1.56
C PHE A 39 3.89 -7.54 -2.39
N LEU A 40 3.77 -7.83 -3.70
CA LEU A 40 4.92 -7.94 -4.60
C LEU A 40 5.69 -6.62 -4.69
N LYS A 41 4.99 -5.49 -4.73
CA LYS A 41 5.61 -4.17 -4.67
C LYS A 41 6.39 -3.96 -3.35
N GLY A 42 5.79 -4.30 -2.22
CA GLY A 42 6.45 -4.19 -0.91
C GLY A 42 7.70 -5.06 -0.82
N LEU A 43 7.65 -6.31 -1.32
CA LEU A 43 8.80 -7.20 -1.40
C LEU A 43 9.90 -6.62 -2.29
N TYR A 44 9.53 -6.04 -3.44
CA TYR A 44 10.47 -5.36 -4.32
C TYR A 44 11.15 -4.18 -3.61
N SER A 45 10.38 -3.32 -2.92
CA SER A 45 10.93 -2.18 -2.17
C SER A 45 11.97 -2.63 -1.15
N VAL A 46 11.58 -3.55 -0.26
CA VAL A 46 12.47 -4.08 0.79
C VAL A 46 13.69 -4.76 0.17
N GLY A 47 13.51 -5.55 -0.89
CA GLY A 47 14.60 -6.21 -1.60
C GLY A 47 15.60 -5.22 -2.20
N THR A 48 15.13 -4.15 -2.83
CA THR A 48 16.01 -3.10 -3.38
C THR A 48 16.74 -2.31 -2.29
N ALA A 49 16.09 -2.04 -1.16
CA ALA A 49 16.71 -1.36 -0.03
C ALA A 49 17.81 -2.22 0.61
N LEU A 50 17.56 -3.52 0.81
CA LEU A 50 18.55 -4.47 1.29
C LEU A 50 19.76 -4.56 0.35
N ALA A 51 19.52 -4.62 -0.97
CA ALA A 51 20.59 -4.62 -1.97
C ALA A 51 21.44 -3.34 -1.95
N ALA A 52 20.85 -2.21 -1.56
CA ALA A 52 21.52 -0.93 -1.39
C ALA A 52 22.16 -0.75 0.00
N GLY A 53 22.09 -1.75 0.89
CA GLY A 53 22.66 -1.70 2.25
C GLY A 53 21.78 -0.98 3.29
N PHE A 54 20.53 -0.64 2.95
CA PHE A 54 19.56 -0.05 3.86
C PHE A 54 18.65 -1.11 4.47
N PHE A 55 18.89 -1.47 5.74
CA PHE A 55 18.15 -2.53 6.43
C PHE A 55 16.81 -2.08 7.04
N MET A 56 16.60 -0.77 7.22
CA MET A 56 15.38 -0.19 7.79
C MET A 56 14.58 0.57 6.73
N ASP A 57 14.10 -0.13 5.70
CA ASP A 57 13.16 0.43 4.73
C ASP A 57 11.74 0.50 5.31
N PHE A 58 11.50 1.54 6.11
CA PHE A 58 10.17 1.81 6.68
C PHE A 58 9.09 1.91 5.59
N MET A 59 9.43 2.45 4.41
CA MET A 59 8.47 2.58 3.32
C MET A 59 8.08 1.22 2.75
N GLY A 60 9.04 0.32 2.53
CA GLY A 60 8.78 -1.03 2.06
C GLY A 60 8.00 -1.87 3.08
N TYR A 61 8.32 -1.76 4.37
CA TYR A 61 7.56 -2.44 5.42
C TYR A 61 6.11 -1.94 5.53
N LEU A 62 5.87 -0.64 5.32
CA LEU A 62 4.51 -0.09 5.31
C LEU A 62 3.67 -0.67 4.15
N ASP A 63 4.29 -0.96 2.99
CA ASP A 63 3.58 -1.57 1.85
C ASP A 63 3.21 -3.03 2.14
N LEU A 64 4.13 -3.80 2.73
CA LEU A 64 3.86 -5.17 3.17
C LEU A 64 2.76 -5.21 4.23
N LEU A 65 2.79 -4.27 5.17
CA LEU A 65 1.76 -4.12 6.19
C LEU A 65 0.41 -3.79 5.54
N GLY A 66 0.39 -2.86 4.58
CA GLY A 66 -0.80 -2.52 3.80
C GLY A 66 -1.39 -3.71 3.06
N ALA A 67 -0.54 -4.53 2.44
CA ALA A 67 -0.96 -5.74 1.75
C ALA A 67 -1.58 -6.75 2.72
N LEU A 68 -0.97 -6.94 3.90
CA LEU A 68 -1.54 -7.78 4.96
C LEU A 68 -2.94 -7.28 5.37
N PHE A 69 -3.12 -5.96 5.52
CA PHE A 69 -4.43 -5.41 5.88
C PHE A 69 -5.45 -5.49 4.76
N LEU A 70 -5.05 -5.40 3.48
CA LEU A 70 -5.94 -5.66 2.36
C LEU A 70 -6.42 -7.12 2.36
N LEU A 71 -5.54 -8.07 2.69
CA LEU A 71 -5.91 -9.48 2.85
C LEU A 71 -6.88 -9.71 4.01
N LEU A 72 -6.63 -9.08 5.16
CA LEU A 72 -7.53 -9.14 6.30
C LEU A 72 -8.91 -8.57 5.95
N LEU A 73 -8.92 -7.45 5.23
CA LEU A 73 -10.16 -6.83 4.76
C LEU A 73 -10.92 -7.71 3.77
N TYR A 74 -10.21 -8.43 2.89
CA TYR A 74 -10.79 -9.46 2.01
C TYR A 74 -11.51 -10.56 2.81
N TRP A 75 -10.97 -10.97 3.97
CA TRP A 75 -11.63 -11.91 4.89
C TRP A 75 -12.67 -11.28 5.82
N GLY A 76 -12.99 -9.99 5.65
CA GLY A 76 -13.94 -9.27 6.49
C GLY A 76 -13.42 -8.91 7.89
N ILE A 77 -12.11 -9.00 8.10
CA ILE A 77 -11.44 -8.59 9.34
C ILE A 77 -10.99 -7.14 9.18
N ALA A 78 -11.81 -6.20 9.65
CA ALA A 78 -11.54 -4.76 9.56
C ALA A 78 -11.47 -4.09 10.96
N PRO A 79 -10.43 -4.35 11.76
CA PRO A 79 -10.23 -3.65 13.02
C PRO A 79 -10.00 -2.15 12.77
N GLY A 80 -10.35 -1.27 13.74
CA GLY A 80 -10.30 0.19 13.54
C GLY A 80 -8.92 0.75 13.15
N TRP A 81 -7.85 0.00 13.37
CA TRP A 81 -6.48 0.34 12.98
C TRP A 81 -6.25 0.26 11.46
N VAL A 82 -7.06 -0.51 10.73
CA VAL A 82 -7.00 -0.64 9.25
C VAL A 82 -7.22 0.71 8.58
N PHE A 83 -8.16 1.50 9.11
CA PHE A 83 -8.43 2.85 8.62
C PHE A 83 -7.18 3.73 8.69
N TRP A 84 -6.49 3.73 9.83
CA TRP A 84 -5.30 4.55 10.04
C TRP A 84 -4.14 4.13 9.13
N ILE A 85 -4.00 2.83 8.87
CA ILE A 85 -2.98 2.33 7.95
C ILE A 85 -3.31 2.68 6.51
N GLY A 86 -4.58 2.58 6.11
CA GLY A 86 -5.06 3.06 4.83
C GLY A 86 -4.77 4.55 4.63
N LEU A 87 -4.98 5.37 5.66
CA LEU A 87 -4.66 6.80 5.62
C LEU A 87 -3.15 7.07 5.45
N LEU A 88 -2.31 6.36 6.21
CA LEU A 88 -0.86 6.49 6.11
C LEU A 88 -0.34 6.12 4.70
N ILE A 89 -0.83 5.00 4.15
CA ILE A 89 -0.48 4.56 2.80
C ILE A 89 -0.95 5.57 1.75
N LEU A 90 -2.15 6.13 1.92
CA LEU A 90 -2.67 7.15 1.01
C LEU A 90 -1.82 8.42 1.05
N ILE A 91 -1.45 8.92 2.23
CA ILE A 91 -0.55 10.07 2.39
C ILE A 91 0.80 9.80 1.74
N LYS A 92 1.39 8.61 1.99
CA LYS A 92 2.63 8.18 1.35
C LYS A 92 2.52 8.17 -0.18
N GLY A 93 1.41 7.67 -0.71
CA GLY A 93 1.16 7.62 -2.15
C GLY A 93 1.07 8.99 -2.79
N VAL A 94 0.33 9.92 -2.16
CA VAL A 94 0.25 11.32 -2.59
C VAL A 94 1.63 11.98 -2.56
N TYR A 95 2.39 11.77 -1.48
CA TYR A 95 3.76 12.30 -1.36
C TYR A 95 4.69 11.78 -2.47
N SER A 96 4.68 10.47 -2.71
CA SER A 96 5.50 9.83 -3.74
C SER A 96 5.11 10.30 -5.15
N PHE A 97 3.82 10.49 -5.40
CA PHE A 97 3.31 11.03 -6.65
C PHE A 97 3.78 12.48 -6.87
N ILE A 98 3.65 13.36 -5.86
CA ILE A 98 4.11 14.76 -5.95
C ILE A 98 5.61 14.83 -6.21
N ILE A 99 6.44 14.06 -5.50
CA ILE A 99 7.89 14.01 -5.74
C ILE A 99 8.18 13.58 -7.17
N ALA A 100 7.47 12.57 -7.67
CA ALA A 100 7.66 12.11 -9.04
C ALA A 100 7.38 13.24 -10.04
N PHE A 101 6.41 14.12 -9.79
CA PHE A 101 6.14 15.27 -10.66
C PHE A 101 7.21 16.36 -10.57
N ILE A 102 7.78 16.61 -9.38
CA ILE A 102 8.82 17.63 -9.19
C ILE A 102 10.18 17.17 -9.73
N SER A 103 10.43 15.86 -9.73
CA SER A 103 11.73 15.26 -10.12
C SER A 103 11.82 14.86 -11.60
N ASN A 104 10.76 15.04 -12.39
CA ASN A 104 10.78 14.90 -13.86
C ASN A 104 10.70 16.29 -14.51
#